data_AF-A0AA51R0D3-F1
#
_entry.id   AF-A0AA51R0D3-F1
#
_cell.length_a   1.000
_cell.length_b   1.000
_cell.length_c   1.000
_cell.angle_alpha   90.00
_cell.angle_beta   90.00
_cell.angle_gamma   90.00
#
_symmetry.space_group_name_H-M   'P 1'
#
loop_
_entity.id
_entity.type
_entity.pdbx_description
1 polymer ?
#
loop_
_entity_poly.entity_id
_entity_poly.type
_entity_poly.pdbx_seq_one_letter_code
_entity_poly.pdbx_strand_id
1 'polypeptide(L)' 'MISDQQPADSAYVWIWLPGQTEPVVAGRIVRRGQLHYFTYGRSYLLSV' A
#
# COMPACT_ATOMS: atom_id res chain seq x y z
N MET A 1 -20.78 -6.45 16.93
CA MET A 1 -19.80 -7.24 16.15
C MET A 1 -18.68 -6.31 15.73
N ILE A 2 -17.52 -6.47 16.36
CA ILE A 2 -16.24 -6.01 15.84
C ILE A 2 -15.40 -7.27 15.97
N SER A 3 -14.96 -7.85 14.86
CA SER A 3 -14.03 -8.97 14.92
C SER A 3 -12.80 -8.51 15.70
N ASP A 4 -12.22 -9.41 16.49
CA ASP A 4 -10.94 -9.17 17.16
C ASP A 4 -9.97 -8.54 16.15
N GLN A 5 -9.57 -7.29 16.43
CA GLN A 5 -8.73 -6.51 15.53
C GLN A 5 -7.28 -6.93 15.75
N GLN A 6 -6.92 -8.10 15.23
CA GLN A 6 -5.51 -8.45 15.12
C GLN A 6 -4.85 -7.50 14.12
N PRO A 7 -3.80 -6.78 14.52
CA PRO A 7 -3.17 -5.80 13.66
C PRO A 7 -2.51 -6.50 12.47
N ALA A 8 -2.84 -6.05 11.26
CA ALA A 8 -2.26 -6.60 10.04
C ALA A 8 -0.76 -6.31 9.94
N ASP A 9 0.01 -7.30 9.50
CA ASP A 9 1.47 -7.16 9.32
C ASP A 9 1.85 -6.37 8.06
N SER A 10 0.94 -6.28 7.08
CA SER A 10 1.19 -5.56 5.83
C SER A 10 -0.10 -5.08 5.16
N ALA A 11 0.06 -4.06 4.32
CA ALA A 11 -1.00 -3.55 3.45
C ALA A 11 -0.40 -3.13 2.11
N TYR A 12 -1.14 -3.35 1.03
CA TYR A 12 -0.81 -2.76 -0.27
C TYR A 12 -1.49 -1.40 -0.39
N VAL A 13 -0.81 -0.47 -1.05
CA VAL A 13 -1.33 0.87 -1.34
C VAL A 13 -1.50 0.99 -2.84
N TRP A 14 -2.68 1.42 -3.26
CA TRP A 14 -3.02 1.65 -4.66
C TRP A 14 -3.29 3.13 -4.91
N ILE A 15 -3.07 3.57 -6.14
CA ILE A 15 -3.38 4.91 -6.60
C ILE A 15 -3.94 4.89 -8.01
N TRP A 16 -4.93 5.74 -8.27
CA TRP A 16 -5.36 6.07 -9.62
C TRP A 16 -4.53 7.24 -10.12
N LEU A 17 -3.81 7.03 -11.21
CA LEU A 17 -3.08 8.09 -11.89
C LEU A 17 -4.04 8.92 -12.75
N PRO A 18 -3.69 10.18 -13.08
CA PRO A 18 -4.51 11.01 -13.96
C PRO A 18 -4.82 10.29 -15.28
N GLY A 19 -6.11 10.20 -15.63
CA GLY A 19 -6.58 9.56 -16.86
C GLY A 19 -6.62 8.02 -16.83
N GLN A 20 -6.22 7.36 -15.74
CA GLN A 20 -6.32 5.91 -15.59
C GLN A 20 -7.64 5.51 -14.93
N THR A 21 -8.30 4.50 -15.50
CA THR A 21 -9.51 3.88 -14.91
C THR A 21 -9.16 2.74 -13.96
N GLU A 22 -7.96 2.17 -14.11
CA GLU A 22 -7.45 1.09 -13.28
C GLU A 22 -6.40 1.60 -12.29
N PRO A 23 -6.45 1.17 -11.02
CA PRO A 23 -5.45 1.54 -10.04
C PRO A 23 -4.13 0.82 -10.29
N VAL A 24 -3.03 1.51 -10.02
CA VAL A 24 -1.70 0.88 -9.95
C VAL A 24 -1.28 0.71 -8.49
N VAL A 25 -0.50 -0.34 -8.21
CA VAL A 25 0.10 -0.51 -6.88
C VAL A 25 1.15 0.59 -6.69
N ALA A 26 0.87 1.51 -5.78
CA ALA A 26 1.76 2.59 -5.36
C ALA A 26 2.91 2.07 -4.50
N GLY A 27 2.65 1.04 -3.69
CA GLY A 27 3.64 0.46 -2.80
C GLY A 27 3.06 -0.52 -1.79
N ARG A 28 3.88 -0.88 -0.81
CA ARG A 28 3.48 -1.75 0.30
C ARG A 28 3.92 -1.15 1.64
N ILE A 29 3.02 -1.20 2.61
CA ILE A 29 3.30 -0.93 4.02
C ILE A 29 3.61 -2.26 4.70
N VAL A 30 4.70 -2.31 5.47
CA VAL A 30 5.04 -3.45 6.32
C VAL A 30 5.23 -2.96 7.75
N ARG A 31 4.55 -3.60 8.69
CA ARG A 31 4.76 -3.36 10.11
C ARG A 31 6.02 -4.09 10.57
N ARG A 32 6.92 -3.38 11.25
CA ARG A 32 8.09 -3.94 11.93
C ARG A 32 8.16 -3.34 13.33
N GLY A 33 7.67 -4.09 14.31
CA GLY A 33 7.51 -3.61 15.68
C GLY A 33 6.47 -2.49 15.75
N GLN A 34 6.88 -1.32 16.24
CA GLN A 34 6.02 -0.12 16.33
C GLN A 34 6.08 0.77 15.09
N LEU A 35 6.96 0.46 14.13
CA LEU A 35 7.16 1.26 12.93
C LEU A 35 6.44 0.65 11.73
N HIS A 36 5.98 1.52 10.85
CA HIS A 36 5.39 1.17 9.56
C HIS A 36 6.34 1.64 8.46
N TYR A 37 6.85 0.70 7.67
CA TYR A 37 7.76 0.97 6.57
C TYR A 37 6.99 0.99 5.27
N PHE A 38 7.12 2.07 4.50
CA PHE A 38 6.53 2.16 3.17
C PHE A 38 7.61 1.92 2.09
N THR A 39 7.35 1.00 1.18
CA THR A 39 8.21 0.73 0.02
C THR A 39 7.44 1.03 -1.26
N TYR A 40 8.00 1.88 -2.11
CA TYR A 40 7.40 2.23 -3.39
C TYR A 40 7.35 1.03 -4.35
N GLY A 41 6.24 0.89 -5.06
CA GLY A 41 6.08 -0.08 -6.14
C GLY A 41 6.88 0.35 -7.36
N ARG A 42 7.52 -0.61 -8.04
CA ARG A 42 8.24 -0.32 -9.30
C ARG A 42 7.34 0.28 -10.37
N SER A 43 6.09 -0.19 -10.46
CA SER A 43 5.07 0.37 -11.35
C SER A 43 4.87 1.86 -11.11
N TYR A 44 4.80 2.28 -9.84
CA TYR A 44 4.62 3.68 -9.47
C TYR A 44 5.82 4.54 -9.85
N LEU A 45 7.05 4.11 -9.54
CA LEU A 45 8.26 4.87 -9.87
C LEU A 45 8.50 5.04 -11.38
N LEU A 46 8.02 4.10 -12.20
CA LEU A 46 8.12 4.20 -13.66
C LEU A 46 6.98 4.99 -14.29
N SER A 47 5.98 5.40 -13.50
CA SER A 47 4.79 6.13 -13.98
C SER A 47 4.86 7.64 -13.74
N VAL A 48 5.92 8.13 -13.08
CA VAL A 48 6.17 9.56 -12.81
C VAL A 48 7.17 10.10 -13.82
#